data_AF-I4FUQ5-F1
#
_entry.id   AF-I4FUQ5-F1
#
_cell.length_a   1.000
_cell.length_b   1.000
_cell.length_c   1.000
_cell.angle_alpha   90.00
_cell.angle_beta   90.00
_cell.angle_gamma   90.00
#
_symmetry.space_group_name_H-M   'P 1'
#
loop_
_entity.id
_entity.type
_entity.pdbx_description
1 polymer ?
#
loop_
_entity_poly.entity_id
_entity_poly.type
_entity_poly.pdbx_seq_one_letter_code
_entity_poly.pdbx_strand_id
1 'polypeptide(L)'
;MSQNSAVLGDTEKQGRLRFFGQYMENIPIRKISFNTNSDRRQQSLEKLIKSYQEKQEILKEIEEHIRREETDIVHDILAYLAEQMIEINREKQKEIKSFLRYLERIIGSAIDNLTNKSKIQNYLGDYQKSEPHLSCDQLWEILKKNKKKITVNLLDRQIQETLEKEYQTSLDKLLPLKQQLSATDELIDLIVYKLYGLSEEEIKIIEGRE
;
A
#
# COMPACT_ATOMS: atom_id res chain seq x y z
N MET A 1 20.57 -28.28 18.79
CA MET A 1 21.37 -27.70 17.67
C MET A 1 21.20 -26.19 17.74
N SER A 2 22.29 -25.44 17.69
CA SER A 2 22.26 -23.96 17.76
C SER A 2 21.59 -23.41 16.50
N GLN A 3 20.47 -22.68 16.69
CA GLN A 3 19.77 -21.94 15.65
C GLN A 3 20.49 -20.60 15.43
N ASN A 4 21.58 -20.60 14.68
CA ASN A 4 22.29 -19.36 14.34
C ASN A 4 22.11 -19.06 12.85
N SER A 5 21.32 -18.03 12.53
CA SER A 5 21.35 -17.36 11.23
C SER A 5 22.48 -16.34 11.24
N ALA A 6 23.54 -16.56 10.48
CA ALA A 6 24.65 -15.61 10.35
C ALA A 6 24.40 -14.66 9.18
N VAL A 7 24.40 -13.36 9.45
CA VAL A 7 24.45 -12.31 8.41
C VAL A 7 25.87 -12.29 7.85
N LEU A 8 26.05 -12.61 6.58
CA LEU A 8 27.34 -12.51 5.89
C LEU A 8 27.37 -11.21 5.10
N GLY A 9 28.09 -10.19 5.57
CA GLY A 9 28.36 -9.04 4.70
C GLY A 9 28.91 -7.80 5.38
N ASP A 10 29.58 -7.02 4.55
CA ASP A 10 30.08 -5.67 4.79
C ASP A 10 28.93 -4.72 5.18
N THR A 11 29.09 -4.04 6.31
CA THR A 11 28.10 -3.11 6.90
C THR A 11 27.75 -1.98 5.94
N GLU A 12 28.65 -1.60 5.03
CA GLU A 12 28.40 -0.56 4.02
C GLU A 12 27.60 -1.04 2.80
N LYS A 13 27.43 -2.36 2.64
CA LYS A 13 26.73 -2.98 1.49
C LYS A 13 25.42 -3.66 1.88
N GLN A 14 24.81 -3.22 2.98
CA GLN A 14 23.53 -3.68 3.50
C GLN A 14 23.47 -5.18 3.91
N GLY A 15 24.61 -5.85 4.05
CA GLY A 15 24.65 -7.29 4.40
C GLY A 15 24.04 -8.20 3.32
N ARG A 16 24.45 -9.47 3.27
CA ARG A 16 23.80 -10.48 2.44
C ARG A 16 23.30 -11.60 3.34
N LEU A 17 22.01 -11.91 3.25
CA LEU A 17 21.45 -13.12 3.85
C LEU A 17 21.69 -14.28 2.88
N ARG A 18 22.50 -15.25 3.30
CA ARG A 18 22.70 -16.48 2.54
C ARG A 18 21.69 -17.52 3.01
N PHE A 19 20.63 -17.70 2.23
CA PHE A 19 19.70 -18.81 2.43
C PHE A 19 20.22 -20.04 1.67
N PHE A 20 20.35 -21.16 2.37
CA PHE A 20 20.63 -22.46 1.76
C PHE A 20 19.31 -23.16 1.45
N GLY A 21 19.22 -23.90 0.34
CA GLY A 21 17.99 -24.60 -0.09
C GLY A 21 17.35 -25.43 1.02
N GLN A 22 18.16 -26.13 1.82
CA GLN A 22 17.72 -26.92 2.99
C GLN A 22 16.89 -26.12 4.02
N TYR A 23 17.04 -24.80 4.09
CA TYR A 23 16.25 -23.93 4.96
C TYR A 23 14.98 -23.41 4.28
N MET A 24 15.01 -23.28 2.95
CA MET A 24 13.84 -22.86 2.16
C MET A 24 12.85 -24.01 1.96
N GLU A 25 13.32 -25.26 1.92
CA GLU A 25 12.49 -26.46 1.81
C GLU A 25 11.51 -26.62 2.98
N ASN A 26 11.86 -26.09 4.15
CA ASN A 26 11.03 -26.17 5.36
C ASN A 26 10.04 -25.00 5.49
N ILE A 27 10.05 -24.03 4.57
CA ILE A 27 9.07 -22.95 4.60
C ILE A 27 7.72 -23.56 4.18
N PRO A 28 6.67 -23.44 5.01
CA PRO A 28 5.36 -24.00 4.71
C PRO A 28 4.64 -23.16 3.65
N ILE A 29 5.17 -23.10 2.43
CA ILE A 29 4.49 -22.45 1.30
C ILE A 29 3.47 -23.43 0.75
N ARG A 30 2.19 -23.04 0.77
CA ARG A 30 1.10 -23.88 0.26
C ARG A 30 1.28 -24.14 -1.24
N LYS A 31 1.25 -25.40 -1.66
CA LYS A 31 1.23 -25.78 -3.08
C LYS A 31 -0.17 -25.58 -3.65
N ILE A 32 -0.26 -24.89 -4.78
CA ILE A 32 -1.53 -24.59 -5.46
C ILE A 32 -1.68 -25.55 -6.63
N SER A 33 -2.78 -26.30 -6.63
CA SER A 33 -3.11 -27.27 -7.69
C SER A 33 -4.16 -26.67 -8.61
N PHE A 34 -3.84 -26.52 -9.90
CA PHE A 34 -4.76 -26.04 -10.93
C PHE A 34 -5.58 -27.21 -11.49
N ASN A 35 -6.59 -27.62 -10.73
CA ASN A 35 -7.45 -28.77 -11.03
C ASN A 35 -8.85 -28.36 -11.51
N THR A 36 -9.24 -27.10 -11.34
CA THR A 36 -10.53 -26.58 -11.76
C THR A 36 -10.53 -26.33 -13.27
N ASN A 37 -11.61 -26.72 -13.95
CA ASN A 37 -11.81 -26.40 -15.37
C ASN A 37 -11.75 -24.87 -15.57
N SER A 38 -11.10 -24.42 -16.66
CA SER A 38 -10.92 -23.00 -17.00
C SER A 38 -12.21 -22.19 -16.98
N ASP A 39 -13.31 -22.72 -17.51
CA ASP A 39 -14.57 -21.99 -17.63
C ASP A 39 -15.19 -21.75 -16.25
N ARG A 40 -15.14 -22.76 -15.38
CA ARG A 40 -15.58 -22.64 -13.99
C ARG A 40 -14.70 -21.67 -13.22
N ARG A 41 -13.38 -21.75 -13.39
CA ARG A 41 -12.42 -20.87 -12.71
C ARG A 41 -12.68 -19.40 -13.06
N GLN A 42 -12.88 -19.12 -14.35
CA GLN A 42 -13.20 -17.77 -14.85
C GLN A 42 -14.54 -17.26 -14.29
N GLN A 43 -15.60 -18.07 -14.33
CA GLN A 43 -16.91 -17.69 -13.79
C GLN A 43 -16.87 -17.42 -12.28
N SER A 44 -16.15 -18.26 -11.53
CA SER A 44 -15.96 -18.07 -10.09
C SER A 44 -15.16 -16.81 -9.79
N LEU A 45 -14.09 -16.53 -10.53
CA LEU A 45 -13.32 -15.30 -10.39
C LEU A 45 -14.19 -14.06 -10.65
N GLU A 46 -14.96 -14.05 -11.74
CA GLU A 46 -15.86 -12.93 -12.06
C GLU A 46 -16.93 -12.71 -10.99
N LYS A 47 -17.42 -13.79 -10.37
CA LYS A 47 -18.34 -13.71 -9.24
C LYS A 47 -17.65 -13.08 -8.02
N LEU A 48 -16.46 -13.55 -7.66
CA LEU A 48 -15.68 -13.00 -6.54
C LEU A 48 -15.35 -11.51 -6.75
N ILE A 49 -15.01 -11.11 -7.97
CA ILE A 49 -14.77 -9.71 -8.33
C ILE A 49 -16.03 -8.85 -8.15
N LYS A 50 -17.22 -9.37 -8.46
CA LYS A 50 -18.48 -8.64 -8.21
C LYS A 50 -18.75 -8.49 -6.72
N SER A 51 -18.47 -9.52 -5.93
CA SER A 51 -18.61 -9.51 -4.48
C SER A 51 -17.53 -8.69 -3.76
N TYR A 52 -16.48 -8.24 -4.46
CA TYR A 52 -15.37 -7.43 -3.90
C TYR A 52 -15.81 -6.16 -3.18
N GLN A 53 -16.95 -5.57 -3.57
CA GLN A 53 -17.52 -4.39 -2.89
C GLN A 53 -17.97 -4.70 -1.45
N GLU A 54 -18.29 -5.97 -1.16
CA GLU A 54 -18.79 -6.43 0.13
C GLU A 54 -17.81 -7.42 0.76
N LYS A 55 -16.89 -6.91 1.58
CA LYS A 55 -15.82 -7.67 2.24
C LYS A 55 -16.29 -8.97 2.92
N GLN A 56 -17.46 -8.97 3.55
CA GLN A 56 -17.97 -10.15 4.24
C GLN A 56 -18.43 -11.24 3.28
N GLU A 57 -19.03 -10.87 2.15
CA GLU A 57 -19.55 -11.83 1.16
C GLU A 57 -18.40 -12.50 0.41
N ILE A 58 -17.40 -11.74 -0.04
CA ILE A 58 -16.23 -12.32 -0.71
C ILE A 58 -15.49 -13.31 0.20
N LEU A 59 -15.38 -13.03 1.50
CA LEU A 59 -14.72 -13.93 2.45
C LEU A 59 -15.48 -15.25 2.63
N LYS A 60 -16.82 -15.21 2.68
CA LYS A 60 -17.64 -16.43 2.74
C LYS A 60 -17.47 -17.29 1.48
N GLU A 61 -17.47 -16.66 0.30
CA GLU A 61 -17.27 -17.36 -0.97
C GLU A 61 -15.88 -18.01 -1.05
N ILE A 62 -14.84 -17.28 -0.60
CA ILE A 62 -13.47 -17.81 -0.56
C ILE A 62 -13.36 -19.01 0.38
N GLU A 63 -14.00 -18.98 1.55
CA GLU A 63 -14.04 -20.14 2.44
C GLU A 63 -14.70 -21.37 1.79
N GLU A 64 -15.77 -21.18 1.01
CA GLU A 64 -16.41 -22.28 0.28
C GLU A 64 -15.45 -22.90 -0.74
N HIS A 65 -14.71 -22.08 -1.48
CA HIS A 65 -13.70 -22.56 -2.42
C HIS A 65 -12.55 -23.27 -1.72
N ILE A 66 -12.08 -22.76 -0.57
CA ILE A 66 -11.06 -23.43 0.25
C ILE A 66 -11.56 -24.80 0.73
N ARG A 67 -12.81 -24.91 1.20
CA ARG A 67 -13.42 -26.19 1.64
C ARG A 67 -13.56 -27.21 0.51
N ARG A 68 -13.73 -26.75 -0.73
CA ARG A 68 -13.81 -27.60 -1.94
C ARG A 68 -12.45 -27.92 -2.55
N GLU A 69 -11.36 -27.51 -1.91
CA GLU A 69 -9.98 -27.64 -2.43
C GLU A 69 -9.75 -26.92 -3.78
N GLU A 70 -10.59 -25.93 -4.11
CA GLU A 70 -10.49 -25.09 -5.31
C GLU A 70 -9.49 -23.93 -5.08
N THR A 71 -8.27 -24.30 -4.69
CA THR A 71 -7.22 -23.33 -4.32
C THR A 71 -6.71 -22.48 -5.48
N ASP A 72 -6.92 -22.93 -6.72
CA ASP A 72 -6.60 -22.18 -7.93
C ASP A 72 -7.53 -20.97 -8.15
N ILE A 73 -8.80 -21.06 -7.75
CA ILE A 73 -9.71 -19.90 -7.75
C ILE A 73 -9.24 -18.86 -6.72
N VAL A 74 -8.82 -19.31 -5.53
CA VAL A 74 -8.28 -18.43 -4.48
C VAL A 74 -6.97 -17.76 -4.92
N HIS A 75 -6.12 -18.50 -5.63
CA HIS A 75 -4.93 -17.94 -6.27
C HIS A 75 -5.28 -16.82 -7.26
N ASP A 76 -6.24 -17.06 -8.14
CA ASP A 76 -6.59 -16.11 -9.19
C ASP A 76 -7.17 -14.80 -8.62
N ILE A 77 -7.98 -14.87 -7.57
CA ILE A 77 -8.46 -13.66 -6.89
C ILE A 77 -7.33 -12.92 -6.16
N LEU A 78 -6.39 -13.63 -5.52
CA LEU A 78 -5.21 -13.00 -4.90
C LEU A 78 -4.33 -12.31 -5.95
N ALA A 79 -4.14 -12.93 -7.11
CA ALA A 79 -3.42 -12.34 -8.23
C ALA A 79 -4.12 -11.08 -8.75
N TYR A 80 -5.45 -11.12 -8.91
CA TYR A 80 -6.25 -9.96 -9.29
C TYR A 80 -6.13 -8.81 -8.27
N LEU A 81 -6.26 -9.10 -6.96
CA LEU A 81 -6.15 -8.07 -5.92
C LEU A 81 -4.75 -7.44 -5.90
N ALA A 82 -3.69 -8.24 -6.09
CA ALA A 82 -2.33 -7.74 -6.20
C ALA A 82 -2.14 -6.83 -7.43
N GLU A 83 -2.75 -7.16 -8.57
CA GLU A 83 -2.77 -6.31 -9.75
C GLU A 83 -3.49 -4.98 -9.48
N GLN A 84 -4.66 -5.03 -8.82
CA GLN A 84 -5.38 -3.83 -8.41
C GLN A 84 -4.55 -2.93 -7.47
N MET A 85 -3.81 -3.49 -6.52
CA MET A 85 -2.89 -2.71 -5.68
C MET A 85 -1.81 -1.99 -6.50
N ILE A 86 -1.26 -2.65 -7.52
CA ILE A 86 -0.26 -2.04 -8.42
C ILE A 86 -0.88 -0.88 -9.19
N GLU A 87 -2.09 -1.06 -9.74
CA GLU A 87 -2.80 -0.02 -10.48
C GLU A 87 -3.13 1.19 -9.60
N ILE A 88 -3.75 0.96 -8.44
CA ILE A 88 -4.08 2.04 -7.48
C ILE A 88 -2.81 2.77 -7.04
N ASN A 89 -1.71 2.05 -6.77
CA ASN A 89 -0.45 2.68 -6.41
C ASN A 89 0.14 3.50 -7.58
N ARG A 90 0.02 3.06 -8.83
CA ARG A 90 0.43 3.86 -10.01
C ARG A 90 -0.36 5.17 -10.09
N GLU A 91 -1.68 5.12 -9.91
CA GLU A 91 -2.53 6.30 -9.92
C GLU A 91 -2.20 7.26 -8.77
N LYS A 92 -2.04 6.72 -7.56
CA LYS A 92 -1.60 7.47 -6.38
C LYS A 92 -0.28 8.19 -6.64
N GLN A 93 0.73 7.49 -7.17
CA GLN A 93 2.03 8.08 -7.48
C GLN A 93 1.96 9.13 -8.60
N LYS A 94 1.07 8.94 -9.58
CA LYS A 94 0.84 9.91 -10.66
C LYS A 94 0.29 11.22 -10.11
N GLU A 95 -0.73 11.16 -9.26
CA GLU A 95 -1.36 12.34 -8.65
C GLU A 95 -0.40 13.05 -7.68
N ILE A 96 0.33 12.31 -6.82
CA ILE A 96 1.39 12.88 -5.97
C ILE A 96 2.40 13.66 -6.81
N LYS A 97 2.95 13.04 -7.87
CA LYS A 97 3.92 13.71 -8.75
C LYS A 97 3.33 14.94 -9.43
N SER A 98 2.05 14.89 -9.80
CA SER A 98 1.35 16.03 -10.40
C SER A 98 1.28 17.21 -9.43
N PHE A 99 0.82 16.98 -8.21
CA PHE A 99 0.74 18.00 -7.18
C PHE A 99 2.11 18.56 -6.80
N LEU A 100 3.13 17.71 -6.61
CA LEU A 100 4.47 18.19 -6.25
C LEU A 100 5.08 19.08 -7.35
N ARG A 101 4.91 18.71 -8.63
CA ARG A 101 5.35 19.56 -9.75
C ARG A 101 4.58 20.88 -9.82
N TYR A 102 3.28 20.84 -9.54
CA TYR A 102 2.48 22.05 -9.44
C TYR A 102 3.00 22.97 -8.32
N LEU A 103 3.26 22.40 -7.14
CA LEU A 103 3.80 23.13 -6.00
C LEU A 103 5.15 23.78 -6.34
N GLU A 104 6.07 23.04 -6.96
CA GLU A 104 7.37 23.57 -7.41
C GLU A 104 7.23 24.76 -8.36
N ARG A 105 6.27 24.69 -9.28
CA ARG A 105 5.97 25.77 -10.23
C ARG A 105 5.44 27.01 -9.52
N ILE A 106 4.54 26.83 -8.55
CA ILE A 106 3.98 27.96 -7.78
C ILE A 106 5.04 28.61 -6.89
N ILE A 107 5.85 27.82 -6.20
CA ILE A 107 6.85 28.38 -5.28
C ILE A 107 8.12 28.86 -6.00
N GLY A 108 8.30 28.48 -7.26
CA GLY A 108 9.46 28.83 -8.08
C GLY A 108 10.76 28.19 -7.59
N SER A 109 10.68 27.03 -6.95
CA SER A 109 11.80 26.33 -6.31
C SER A 109 11.54 24.83 -6.27
N ALA A 110 12.58 24.03 -6.48
CA ALA A 110 12.47 22.57 -6.35
C ALA A 110 12.22 22.18 -4.89
N ILE A 111 11.34 21.21 -4.65
CA ILE A 111 11.04 20.70 -3.30
C ILE A 111 12.32 20.16 -2.64
N ASP A 112 13.24 19.60 -3.43
CA ASP A 112 14.50 19.08 -2.95
C ASP A 112 15.42 20.10 -2.27
N ASN A 113 15.21 21.39 -2.56
CA ASN A 113 15.95 22.49 -1.94
C ASN A 113 15.35 22.91 -0.60
N LEU A 114 14.14 22.48 -0.26
CA LEU A 114 13.41 22.91 0.93
C LEU A 114 13.83 22.12 2.17
N THR A 115 13.83 22.79 3.32
CA THR A 115 13.89 22.13 4.62
C THR A 115 12.56 21.40 4.87
N ASN A 116 12.62 20.21 5.48
CA ASN A 116 11.47 19.30 5.66
C ASN A 116 10.86 18.78 4.35
N LYS A 117 11.66 18.67 3.28
CA LYS A 117 11.22 18.15 1.99
C LYS A 117 10.56 16.76 2.06
N SER A 118 11.03 15.88 2.94
CA SER A 118 10.45 14.54 3.12
C SER A 118 9.00 14.60 3.60
N LYS A 119 8.64 15.58 4.44
CA LYS A 119 7.25 15.79 4.87
C LYS A 119 6.36 16.27 3.73
N ILE A 120 6.88 17.10 2.83
CA ILE A 120 6.15 17.55 1.63
C ILE A 120 6.03 16.39 0.64
N GLN A 121 7.10 15.63 0.41
CA GLN A 121 7.11 14.50 -0.52
C GLN A 121 6.19 13.36 -0.04
N ASN A 122 6.08 13.15 1.29
CA ASN A 122 5.17 12.19 1.92
C ASN A 122 3.91 12.85 2.48
N TYR A 123 3.36 13.88 1.82
CA TYR A 123 2.22 14.64 2.38
C TYR A 123 0.93 13.81 2.55
N LEU A 124 0.75 12.73 1.81
CA LEU A 124 -0.40 11.83 1.97
C LEU A 124 -0.28 10.93 3.21
N GLY A 125 0.94 10.76 3.73
CA GLY A 125 1.29 9.78 4.74
C GLY A 125 1.22 8.33 4.22
N ASP A 126 1.49 7.41 5.12
CA ASP A 126 1.55 5.96 4.88
C ASP A 126 0.34 5.24 5.50
N TYR A 127 -0.37 4.43 4.70
CA TYR A 127 -1.51 3.66 5.20
C TYR A 127 -1.07 2.47 6.06
N GLN A 128 0.10 1.87 5.79
CA GLN A 128 0.61 0.71 6.52
C GLN A 128 1.09 1.08 7.93
N LYS A 129 1.38 2.38 8.15
CA LYS A 129 1.84 2.92 9.43
C LYS A 129 0.78 3.75 10.15
N SER A 130 -0.45 3.78 9.62
CA SER A 130 -1.52 4.65 10.12
C SER A 130 -1.09 6.13 10.21
N GLU A 131 -0.19 6.56 9.32
CA GLU A 131 0.33 7.92 9.32
C GLU A 131 -0.69 8.83 8.60
N PRO A 132 -1.17 9.90 9.27
CA PRO A 132 -2.13 10.81 8.66
C PRO A 132 -1.50 11.63 7.54
N HIS A 133 -2.33 12.23 6.69
CA HIS A 133 -1.85 13.21 5.73
C HIS A 133 -1.43 14.51 6.46
N LEU A 134 -0.48 15.22 5.86
CA LEU A 134 -0.03 16.54 6.29
C LEU A 134 -1.22 17.52 6.19
N SER A 135 -1.52 18.27 7.23
CA SER A 135 -2.58 19.27 7.12
C SER A 135 -2.13 20.46 6.25
N CYS A 136 -3.09 21.19 5.69
CA CYS A 136 -2.77 22.37 4.88
C CYS A 136 -1.99 23.42 5.70
N ASP A 137 -2.38 23.62 6.97
CA ASP A 137 -1.65 24.50 7.91
C ASP A 137 -0.20 24.08 8.08
N GLN A 138 0.06 22.77 8.24
CA GLN A 138 1.41 22.26 8.39
C GLN A 138 2.23 22.45 7.11
N LEU A 139 1.62 22.27 5.93
CA LEU A 139 2.26 22.59 4.65
C LEU A 139 2.64 24.08 4.59
N TRP A 140 1.72 24.98 4.96
CA TRP A 140 1.97 26.42 5.01
C TRP A 140 3.12 26.79 5.94
N GLU A 141 3.17 26.20 7.14
CA GLU A 141 4.26 26.45 8.09
C GLU A 141 5.61 26.00 7.54
N ILE A 142 5.65 24.89 6.78
CA ILE A 142 6.88 24.46 6.10
C ILE A 142 7.26 25.45 4.99
N LEU A 143 6.31 25.94 4.20
CA LEU A 143 6.58 26.92 3.15
C LEU A 143 7.08 28.26 3.72
N LYS A 144 6.44 28.78 4.78
CA LYS A 144 6.88 30.02 5.47
C LYS A 144 8.31 29.91 6.01
N LYS A 145 8.69 28.76 6.56
CA LYS A 145 10.08 28.49 7.01
C LYS A 145 11.09 28.53 5.86
N ASN A 146 10.65 28.21 4.64
CA ASN A 146 11.45 28.23 3.43
C ASN A 146 11.31 29.51 2.60
N LYS A 147 10.72 30.59 3.13
CA LYS A 147 10.46 31.85 2.39
C LYS A 147 11.66 32.44 1.64
N LYS A 148 12.90 32.24 2.13
CA LYS A 148 14.13 32.73 1.48
C LYS A 148 14.47 31.97 0.18
N LYS A 149 13.93 30.76 0.02
CA LYS A 149 14.15 29.86 -1.12
C LYS A 149 12.97 29.86 -2.09
N ILE A 150 11.93 30.62 -1.79
CA ILE A 150 10.67 30.69 -2.52
C ILE A 150 10.61 32.05 -3.21
N THR A 151 10.26 32.05 -4.49
CA THR A 151 10.30 33.24 -5.34
C THR A 151 9.03 34.08 -5.22
N VAL A 152 7.92 33.47 -4.78
CA VAL A 152 6.61 34.12 -4.67
C VAL A 152 6.30 34.65 -3.28
N ASN A 153 5.43 35.66 -3.22
CA ASN A 153 4.93 36.19 -1.95
C ASN A 153 3.87 35.23 -1.36
N LEU A 154 4.25 34.50 -0.31
CA LEU A 154 3.35 33.57 0.40
C LEU A 154 2.22 34.26 1.19
N LEU A 155 2.25 35.59 1.33
CA LEU A 155 1.16 36.38 1.93
C LEU A 155 0.13 36.85 0.89
N ASP A 156 0.39 36.59 -0.39
CA ASP A 156 -0.56 36.90 -1.45
C ASP A 156 -1.78 35.99 -1.33
N ARG A 157 -2.95 36.61 -1.20
CA ARG A 157 -4.23 35.92 -1.02
C ARG A 157 -4.58 35.01 -2.20
N GLN A 158 -4.27 35.42 -3.43
CA GLN A 158 -4.57 34.62 -4.62
C GLN A 158 -3.69 33.37 -4.64
N ILE A 159 -2.41 33.49 -4.27
CA ILE A 159 -1.52 32.32 -4.14
C ILE A 159 -2.03 31.39 -3.05
N GLN A 160 -2.48 31.93 -1.92
CA GLN A 160 -3.03 31.13 -0.82
C GLN A 160 -4.24 30.32 -1.24
N GLU A 161 -5.27 30.99 -1.75
CA GLU A 161 -6.52 30.36 -2.19
C GLU A 161 -6.27 29.31 -3.29
N THR A 162 -5.36 29.61 -4.24
CA THR A 162 -5.06 28.68 -5.33
C THR A 162 -4.30 27.45 -4.84
N LEU A 163 -3.35 27.60 -3.92
CA LEU A 163 -2.60 26.47 -3.37
C LEU A 163 -3.49 25.58 -2.50
N GLU A 164 -4.32 26.18 -1.64
CA GLU A 164 -5.27 25.43 -0.80
C GLU A 164 -6.25 24.63 -1.64
N LYS A 165 -6.80 25.24 -2.69
CA LYS A 165 -7.71 24.56 -3.62
C LYS A 165 -7.03 23.40 -4.34
N GLU A 166 -5.82 23.58 -4.86
CA GLU A 166 -5.10 22.50 -5.54
C GLU A 166 -4.71 21.38 -4.57
N TYR A 167 -4.30 21.75 -3.35
CA TYR A 167 -3.97 20.79 -2.29
C TYR A 167 -5.19 19.93 -1.95
N GLN A 168 -6.34 20.56 -1.73
CA GLN A 168 -7.60 19.86 -1.44
C GLN A 168 -8.00 18.98 -2.63
N THR A 169 -7.91 19.48 -3.86
CA THR A 169 -8.21 18.70 -5.07
C THR A 169 -7.34 17.45 -5.18
N SER A 170 -6.06 17.56 -4.78
CA SER A 170 -5.16 16.41 -4.74
C SER A 170 -5.56 15.41 -3.65
N LEU A 171 -5.88 15.89 -2.44
CA LEU A 171 -6.33 15.03 -1.34
C LEU A 171 -7.66 14.34 -1.65
N ASP A 172 -8.61 15.02 -2.29
CA ASP A 172 -9.91 14.46 -2.67
C ASP A 172 -9.77 13.25 -3.60
N LYS A 173 -8.71 13.22 -4.43
CA LYS A 173 -8.37 12.05 -5.25
C LYS A 173 -7.57 11.01 -4.47
N LEU A 174 -6.61 11.44 -3.66
CA LEU A 174 -5.66 10.54 -3.01
C LEU A 174 -6.22 9.80 -1.79
N LEU A 175 -7.12 10.42 -1.03
CA LEU A 175 -7.71 9.81 0.16
C LEU A 175 -8.54 8.56 -0.17
N PRO A 176 -9.41 8.56 -1.20
CA PRO A 176 -10.08 7.34 -1.65
C PRO A 176 -9.09 6.24 -2.08
N LEU A 177 -8.05 6.59 -2.84
CA LEU A 177 -7.02 5.61 -3.27
C LEU A 177 -6.27 5.02 -2.07
N LYS A 178 -5.96 5.84 -1.06
CA LYS A 178 -5.33 5.39 0.19
C LYS A 178 -6.25 4.43 0.96
N GLN A 179 -7.54 4.74 1.04
CA GLN A 179 -8.53 3.88 1.68
C GLN A 179 -8.69 2.55 0.93
N GLN A 180 -8.74 2.59 -0.41
CA GLN A 180 -8.80 1.38 -1.23
C GLN A 180 -7.56 0.50 -1.01
N LEU A 181 -6.35 1.06 -1.04
CA LEU A 181 -5.13 0.31 -0.73
C LEU A 181 -5.20 -0.38 0.62
N SER A 182 -5.63 0.34 1.65
CA SER A 182 -5.76 -0.21 3.00
C SER A 182 -6.79 -1.34 3.06
N ALA A 183 -7.94 -1.18 2.39
CA ALA A 183 -9.00 -2.19 2.37
C ALA A 183 -8.57 -3.44 1.58
N THR A 184 -7.86 -3.27 0.46
CA THR A 184 -7.33 -4.39 -0.33
C THR A 184 -6.26 -5.16 0.42
N ASP A 185 -5.32 -4.45 1.08
CA ASP A 185 -4.25 -5.04 1.89
C ASP A 185 -4.86 -5.90 3.02
N GLU A 186 -5.81 -5.35 3.77
CA GLU A 186 -6.52 -6.06 4.83
C GLU A 186 -7.31 -7.27 4.30
N LEU A 187 -7.94 -7.15 3.13
CA LEU A 187 -8.64 -8.27 2.51
C LEU A 187 -7.67 -9.39 2.11
N ILE A 188 -6.52 -9.05 1.52
CA ILE A 188 -5.49 -10.03 1.16
C ILE A 188 -5.02 -10.76 2.42
N ASP A 189 -4.72 -10.04 3.50
CA ASP A 189 -4.32 -10.65 4.76
C ASP A 189 -5.36 -11.65 5.27
N LEU A 190 -6.64 -11.28 5.29
CA LEU A 190 -7.72 -12.18 5.72
C LEU A 190 -7.87 -13.40 4.81
N ILE A 191 -7.71 -13.25 3.49
CA ILE A 191 -7.74 -14.37 2.56
C ILE A 191 -6.56 -15.31 2.83
N VAL A 192 -5.36 -14.76 3.05
CA VAL A 192 -4.16 -15.53 3.37
C VAL A 192 -4.31 -16.27 4.70
N TYR A 193 -4.81 -15.61 5.75
CA TYR A 193 -5.06 -16.25 7.05
C TYR A 193 -6.02 -17.44 6.91
N LYS A 194 -7.11 -17.28 6.14
CA LYS A 194 -8.05 -18.37 5.86
C LYS A 194 -7.43 -19.47 5.02
N LEU A 195 -6.60 -19.11 4.03
CA LEU A 195 -5.88 -20.07 3.19
C LEU A 195 -4.88 -20.89 4.01
N TYR A 196 -4.27 -20.33 5.05
CA TYR A 196 -3.36 -21.09 5.92
C TYR A 196 -4.05 -21.68 7.16
N GLY A 197 -5.33 -21.40 7.36
CA GLY A 197 -6.11 -21.95 8.47
C GLY A 197 -5.70 -21.41 9.84
N LEU A 198 -5.25 -20.15 9.90
CA LEU A 198 -4.76 -19.54 11.14
C LEU A 198 -5.88 -19.33 12.16
N SER A 199 -5.56 -19.53 13.44
CA SER A 199 -6.44 -19.21 14.56
C SER A 199 -6.43 -17.71 14.88
N GLU A 200 -7.41 -17.25 15.68
CA GLU A 200 -7.44 -15.85 16.15
C GLU A 200 -6.20 -15.50 16.98
N GLU A 201 -5.67 -16.45 17.75
CA GLU A 201 -4.44 -16.28 18.53
C GLU A 201 -3.23 -16.09 17.63
N GLU A 202 -3.09 -16.91 16.57
CA GLU A 202 -2.00 -16.80 15.60
C GLU A 202 -2.07 -15.47 14.83
N ILE A 203 -3.27 -15.02 14.46
CA ILE A 203 -3.48 -13.73 13.81
C ILE A 203 -3.06 -12.58 14.74
N LYS A 204 -3.44 -12.61 16.02
CA LYS A 204 -3.04 -11.57 16.99
C LYS A 204 -1.53 -11.46 17.15
N ILE A 205 -0.82 -12.60 17.16
CA ILE A 205 0.64 -12.64 17.21
C ILE A 205 1.25 -11.97 15.98
N ILE A 206 0.73 -12.25 14.78
CA ILE A 206 1.21 -11.65 13.52
C ILE A 206 0.94 -10.14 13.49
N GLU A 207 -0.24 -9.71 13.93
CA GLU A 207 -0.62 -8.30 13.95
C GLU A 207 0.03 -7.50 15.11
N GLY A 208 0.75 -8.17 16.02
CA GLY A 208 1.38 -7.53 17.18
C GLY A 208 0.39 -6.95 18.19
N ARG A 209 -0.80 -7.56 18.31
CA ARG A 209 -1.91 -7.12 19.18
C ARG A 209 -1.99 -7.92 20.49
N GLU A 210 -0.86 -8.04 21.21
CA GLU A 210 -0.82 -8.64 22.56
C GLU A 210 -1.49 -7.75 23.63
#